data_AF-A0A7C2PZL5-F1
#
_entry.id   AF-A0A7C2PZL5-F1
#
_cell.length_a   1.000
_cell.length_b   1.000
_cell.length_c   1.000
_cell.angle_alpha   90.00
_cell.angle_beta   90.00
_cell.angle_gamma   90.00
#
_symmetry.space_group_name_H-M   'P 1'
#
loop_
_entity.id
_entity.type
_entity.pdbx_description
1 polymer ?
#
loop_
_entity_poly.entity_id
_entity_poly.type
_entity_poly.pdbx_seq_one_letter_code
_entity_poly.pdbx_strand_id
1 'polypeptide(L)'
;MWAGMRISSWEEAERLALSEAEKRLGAKIEKYWVDSIALEPSTHGGLWNVRLDLRIRDGRRRLVKVAMRLSPETGESIEFNVEV
;
A
#
# COMPACT_ATOMS: atom_id res chain seq x y z
N MET A 1 23.97 11.15 -10.57
CA MET A 1 23.78 9.92 -9.77
C MET A 1 22.29 9.79 -9.54
N TRP A 2 21.61 8.87 -10.22
CA TRP A 2 20.20 8.62 -9.97
C TRP A 2 20.14 7.83 -8.66
N ALA A 3 19.63 8.44 -7.59
CA ALA A 3 19.27 7.68 -6.41
C ALA A 3 18.27 6.60 -6.86
N GLY A 4 18.62 5.33 -6.69
CA GLY A 4 17.78 4.23 -7.17
C GLY A 4 16.43 4.26 -6.47
N MET A 5 15.35 4.37 -7.24
CA MET A 5 13.99 4.24 -6.71
C MET A 5 13.86 2.89 -6.02
N ARG A 6 13.34 2.88 -4.79
CA ARG A 6 13.05 1.66 -4.03
C ARG A 6 11.76 0.98 -4.51
N ILE A 7 10.86 1.74 -5.10
CA ILE A 7 9.66 1.24 -5.78
C ILE A 7 9.70 1.69 -7.22
N SER A 8 10.06 0.77 -8.10
CA SER A 8 10.18 1.00 -9.55
C SER A 8 9.03 0.39 -10.35
N SER A 9 8.22 -0.47 -9.73
CA SER A 9 7.08 -1.13 -10.37
C SER A 9 5.83 -1.17 -9.48
N TRP A 10 4.68 -1.45 -10.10
CA TRP A 10 3.41 -1.56 -9.39
C TRP A 10 3.38 -2.82 -8.49
N GLU A 11 4.05 -3.91 -8.87
CA GLU A 11 4.19 -5.13 -8.05
C GLU A 11 5.01 -4.86 -6.79
N GLU A 12 6.03 -4.01 -6.87
CA GLU A 12 6.82 -3.59 -5.70
C GLU A 12 5.99 -2.72 -4.76
N ALA A 13 5.18 -1.81 -5.32
CA ALA A 13 4.26 -0.98 -4.56
C ALA A 13 3.21 -1.84 -3.85
N GLU A 14 2.63 -2.82 -4.54
CA GLU A 14 1.67 -3.79 -4.01
C GLU A 14 2.26 -4.56 -2.81
N ARG A 15 3.44 -5.15 -3.00
CA ARG A 15 4.07 -5.97 -1.97
C ARG A 15 4.43 -5.17 -0.72
N LEU A 16 4.92 -3.94 -0.89
CA LEU A 16 5.21 -3.04 0.23
C LEU A 16 3.91 -2.58 0.93
N ALA A 17 2.88 -2.26 0.16
CA ALA A 17 1.57 -1.90 0.70
C ALA A 17 0.97 -3.03 1.55
N LEU A 18 1.01 -4.28 1.07
CA LEU A 18 0.54 -5.44 1.84
C LEU A 18 1.31 -5.61 3.16
N SER A 19 2.65 -5.50 3.11
CA SER A 19 3.49 -5.61 4.30
C SER A 19 3.22 -4.49 5.32
N GLU A 20 3.06 -3.25 4.85
CA GLU A 20 2.73 -2.10 5.70
C GLU A 20 1.31 -2.22 6.27
N ALA A 21 0.34 -2.74 5.49
CA ALA A 21 -1.01 -2.97 5.95
C ALA A 21 -1.08 -4.02 7.07
N GLU A 22 -0.39 -5.16 6.96
CA GLU A 22 -0.33 -6.14 8.05
C GLU A 22 0.25 -5.52 9.33
N LYS A 23 1.32 -4.74 9.19
CA LYS A 23 1.99 -4.05 10.30
C LYS A 23 1.07 -3.04 10.98
N ARG A 24 0.41 -2.15 10.22
CA ARG A 24 -0.44 -1.09 10.78
C ARG A 24 -1.77 -1.60 11.32
N LEU A 25 -2.34 -2.63 10.69
CA LEU A 25 -3.58 -3.23 11.16
C LEU A 25 -3.36 -4.20 12.33
N GLY A 26 -2.12 -4.60 12.59
CA GLY A 26 -1.79 -5.61 13.61
C GLY A 26 -2.47 -6.95 13.33
N ALA A 27 -2.73 -7.25 12.05
CA ALA A 27 -3.59 -8.35 11.63
C ALA A 27 -2.96 -9.09 10.44
N LYS A 28 -3.21 -10.40 10.35
CA LYS A 28 -2.78 -11.19 9.19
C LYS A 28 -3.76 -11.02 8.03
N ILE A 29 -3.25 -10.72 6.84
CA ILE A 29 -4.05 -10.72 5.61
C ILE A 29 -4.28 -12.18 5.17
N GLU A 30 -5.53 -12.62 5.12
CA GLU A 30 -5.90 -13.96 4.62
C GLU A 30 -6.13 -13.97 3.10
N LYS A 31 -6.66 -12.88 2.55
CA LYS A 31 -6.86 -12.64 1.11
C LYS A 31 -6.81 -11.14 0.85
N TYR A 32 -6.43 -10.76 -0.36
CA TYR A 32 -6.50 -9.37 -0.82
C TYR A 32 -7.00 -9.31 -2.26
N TRP A 33 -7.51 -8.15 -2.65
CA TRP A 33 -7.83 -7.76 -4.01
C TRP A 33 -7.28 -6.37 -4.26
N VAL A 34 -6.68 -6.18 -5.43
CA VAL A 34 -6.19 -4.86 -5.85
C VAL A 34 -7.36 -4.10 -6.47
N ASP A 35 -7.73 -2.98 -5.86
CA ASP A 35 -8.70 -2.04 -6.44
C ASP A 35 -8.00 -1.13 -7.45
N SER A 36 -6.89 -0.48 -7.05
CA SER A 36 -6.08 0.32 -7.96
C SER A 36 -4.65 0.48 -7.47
N ILE A 37 -3.68 0.49 -8.39
CA ILE A 37 -2.30 0.89 -8.14
C ILE A 37 -1.86 1.84 -9.25
N ALA A 38 -1.47 3.05 -8.91
CA ALA A 38 -1.07 4.07 -9.87
C ALA A 38 0.05 4.96 -9.33
N LEU A 39 1.02 5.28 -10.19
CA LEU A 39 2.04 6.28 -9.88
C LEU A 39 1.51 7.66 -10.25
N GLU A 40 1.53 8.58 -9.29
CA GLU A 40 1.19 9.98 -9.55
C GLU A 40 2.20 10.63 -10.48
N PRO A 41 1.78 11.62 -11.28
CA PRO A 41 2.71 12.47 -12.00
C PRO A 41 3.70 13.12 -11.01
N SER A 42 4.95 13.30 -11.44
CA SER A 42 5.99 13.96 -10.64
C SER A 42 5.61 15.38 -10.21
N THR A 43 4.76 16.07 -10.99
CA THR A 43 4.20 17.39 -10.64
C THR A 43 3.29 17.38 -9.42
N HIS A 44 2.82 16.21 -9.01
CA HIS A 44 1.93 16.00 -7.87
C HIS A 44 2.62 15.26 -6.71
N GLY A 45 3.95 15.19 -6.73
CA GLY A 45 4.77 14.53 -5.70
C GLY A 45 5.26 13.14 -6.09
N GLY A 46 4.77 12.59 -7.21
CA GLY A 46 5.29 11.34 -7.76
C GLY A 46 5.09 10.12 -6.85
N LEU A 47 4.01 10.06 -6.06
CA LEU A 47 3.78 8.98 -5.11
C LEU A 47 3.02 7.81 -5.73
N TRP A 48 3.25 6.61 -5.23
CA TRP A 48 2.43 5.45 -5.55
C TRP A 48 1.15 5.48 -4.73
N ASN A 49 0.01 5.63 -5.40
CA ASN A 49 -1.31 5.44 -4.84
C ASN A 49 -1.70 3.97 -4.93
N VAL A 50 -1.95 3.34 -3.78
CA VAL A 50 -2.32 1.93 -3.67
C VAL A 50 -3.64 1.81 -2.94
N ARG A 51 -4.61 1.12 -3.54
CA ARG A 51 -5.91 0.78 -2.93
C ARG A 51 -6.13 -0.72 -2.95
N LEU A 52 -6.39 -1.29 -1.79
CA LEU A 52 -6.53 -2.72 -1.58
C LEU A 52 -7.79 -3.02 -0.77
N ASP A 53 -8.54 -4.02 -1.20
CA ASP A 53 -9.56 -4.66 -0.38
C ASP A 53 -8.92 -5.87 0.32
N LEU A 54 -8.97 -5.90 1.64
CA LEU A 54 -8.28 -6.90 2.46
C LEU A 54 -9.29 -7.70 3.28
N ARG A 55 -9.11 -9.02 3.28
CA ARG A 55 -9.72 -9.91 4.27
C ARG A 55 -8.69 -10.22 5.34
N ILE A 56 -8.87 -9.66 6.53
CA ILE A 56 -7.94 -9.80 7.65
C ILE A 56 -8.48 -10.72 8.75
N ARG A 57 -7.56 -11.26 9.56
CA ARG A 57 -7.89 -11.98 10.78
C ARG A 57 -7.19 -11.34 11.98
N ASP A 58 -7.99 -10.70 12.81
CA ASP A 58 -7.60 -10.14 14.12
C ASP A 58 -8.68 -10.52 15.14
N GLY A 59 -8.56 -11.74 15.69
CA GLY A 59 -9.55 -12.42 16.53
C GLY A 59 -10.86 -12.83 15.82
N ARG A 60 -11.30 -12.04 14.83
CA ARG A 60 -12.48 -12.24 13.98
C ARG A 60 -12.12 -11.90 12.53
N ARG A 61 -12.84 -12.51 11.57
CA ARG A 61 -12.69 -12.19 10.15
C ARG A 61 -13.40 -10.87 9.84
N ARG A 62 -12.70 -9.96 9.17
CA ARG A 62 -13.23 -8.67 8.72
C ARG A 62 -12.75 -8.38 7.31
N LEU A 63 -13.58 -7.65 6.56
CA LEU A 63 -13.17 -7.03 5.30
C LEU A 63 -12.87 -5.57 5.60
N VAL A 64 -11.76 -5.06 5.08
CA VAL A 64 -11.36 -3.67 5.23
C VAL A 64 -10.82 -3.18 3.89
N LYS A 65 -11.06 -1.92 3.56
CA LYS A 65 -10.43 -1.24 2.44
C LYS A 65 -9.29 -0.39 2.96
N VAL A 66 -8.17 -0.43 2.28
CA VAL A 66 -7.00 0.36 2.65
C VAL A 66 -6.54 1.18 1.45
N ALA A 67 -6.35 2.47 1.67
CA ALA A 67 -5.75 3.38 0.71
C ALA A 67 -4.41 3.90 1.28
N MET A 68 -3.36 3.82 0.48
CA MET A 68 -1.99 4.17 0.86
C MET A 68 -1.33 5.04 -0.20
N ARG A 69 -0.47 5.96 0.25
CA ARG A 69 0.48 6.70 -0.61
C ARG A 69 1.90 6.34 -0.22
N LEU A 70 2.68 5.78 -1.14
CA LEU A 70 4.05 5.34 -0.91
C LEU A 70 5.05 6.22 -1.67
N SER A 71 6.14 6.61 -1.01
CA SER A 71 7.28 7.25 -1.66
C SER A 71 8.03 6.25 -2.55
N PRO A 72 8.23 6.51 -3.85
CA PRO A 72 9.03 5.63 -4.69
C PRO A 72 10.51 5.60 -4.30
N GLU A 73 11.01 6.67 -3.68
CA GLU A 73 12.42 6.80 -3.29
C GLU A 73 12.71 6.04 -1.99
N THR A 74 11.87 6.23 -0.97
CA THR A 74 12.12 5.66 0.38
C THR A 74 11.36 4.38 0.63
N GLY A 75 10.30 4.11 -0.12
CA GLY A 75 9.36 3.01 0.11
C GLY A 75 8.44 3.22 1.32
N GLU A 76 8.47 4.40 1.95
CA GLU A 76 7.69 4.70 3.14
C GLU A 76 6.26 5.11 2.78
N SER A 77 5.29 4.71 3.62
CA SER A 77 3.92 5.18 3.55
C SER A 77 3.78 6.56 4.17
N ILE A 78 3.49 7.55 3.32
CA ILE A 78 3.23 8.94 3.68
C ILE A 78 1.79 9.09 4.19
N GLU A 79 0.86 8.36 3.58
CA GLU A 79 -0.55 8.31 3.99
C GLU A 79 -1.04 6.86 4.07
N PHE A 80 -1.94 6.61 5.01
CA PHE A 80 -2.59 5.32 5.22
C PHE A 80 -4.00 5.53 5.80
N ASN A 81 -5.01 5.18 5.04
CA ASN A 81 -6.42 5.28 5.41
C ASN A 81 -7.07 3.90 5.39
N VAL A 82 -7.97 3.66 6.34
CA VAL A 82 -8.70 2.39 6.49
C VAL A 82 -10.19 2.68 6.53
N GLU A 83 -10.96 1.95 5.73
CA GLU A 83 -12.42 1.92 5.76
C GLU A 83 -12.89 0.49 6.09
N VAL A 84 -13.92 0.34 6.91
CA VAL A 84 -14.42 -0.95 7.43
C VAL A 84 -15.89 -1.16 7.04
#